data_AF-A0A4S8RUD7-F1
#
_entry.id   AF-A0A4S8RUD7-F1
#
_cell.length_a   1.000
_cell.length_b   1.000
_cell.length_c   1.000
_cell.angle_alpha   90.00
_cell.angle_beta   90.00
_cell.angle_gamma   90.00
#
_symmetry.space_group_name_H-M   'P 1'
#
loop_
_entity.id
_entity.type
_entity.pdbx_description
1 polymer ?
#
loop_
_entity_poly.entity_id
_entity_poly.type
_entity_poly.pdbx_seq_one_letter_code
_entity_poly.pdbx_strand_id
1 'polypeptide(L)'
;MKRLISHFPIILIGLSLLGCDPQESFYVDFYQRVFENTSNVEVSIVYHSIGSTNEKSDTLILKADTKRVANFSSSVSSDGVRESNLKLIVERNVDVFYDNLNDYGKFELFVGNEMKKEWLGPPDYLGIGINNPYNYDSWSIVKYDQPIRDGDYIKHGEIIFSISNDDVGL
;
A
#
# COMPACT_ATOMS: atom_id res chain seq x y z
N MET A 1 -25.22 12.43 -76.59
CA MET A 1 -26.05 12.88 -75.43
C MET A 1 -26.65 11.63 -74.80
N LYS A 2 -26.54 11.27 -73.52
CA LYS A 2 -25.93 11.82 -72.30
C LYS A 2 -25.38 10.60 -71.53
N ARG A 3 -24.18 10.72 -70.95
CA ARG A 3 -23.62 9.76 -69.99
C ARG A 3 -24.43 9.85 -68.69
N LEU A 4 -24.96 8.72 -68.22
CA LEU A 4 -25.52 8.61 -66.86
C LEU A 4 -24.36 8.42 -65.89
N ILE A 5 -23.93 9.53 -65.30
CA ILE A 5 -23.04 9.53 -64.15
C ILE A 5 -23.92 9.20 -62.94
N SER A 6 -24.01 7.91 -62.60
CA SER A 6 -24.63 7.51 -61.34
C SER A 6 -23.70 7.92 -60.21
N HIS A 7 -24.15 8.91 -59.44
CA HIS A 7 -23.48 9.42 -58.26
C HIS A 7 -23.55 8.35 -57.19
N PHE A 8 -22.46 7.60 -57.00
CA PHE A 8 -22.25 6.87 -55.76
C PHE A 8 -22.15 7.90 -54.64
N PRO A 9 -23.01 7.86 -53.60
CA PRO A 9 -22.69 8.56 -52.38
C PRO A 9 -21.47 7.85 -51.78
N ILE A 10 -20.28 8.41 -52.01
CA ILE A 10 -19.12 8.11 -51.18
C ILE A 10 -19.50 8.66 -49.82
N ILE A 11 -20.03 7.80 -48.96
CA ILE A 11 -20.10 8.08 -47.54
C ILE A 11 -18.64 8.11 -47.09
N LEU A 12 -18.05 9.31 -47.09
CA LEU A 12 -16.86 9.60 -46.31
C LEU A 12 -17.28 9.43 -44.86
N ILE A 13 -17.15 8.22 -44.33
CA ILE A 13 -17.02 8.02 -42.91
C ILE A 13 -15.65 8.61 -42.58
N GLY A 14 -15.63 9.91 -42.30
CA GLY A 14 -14.62 10.52 -41.47
C GLY A 14 -14.74 9.91 -40.09
N LEU A 15 -14.30 8.66 -39.95
CA LEU A 15 -13.81 8.12 -38.70
C LEU A 15 -12.51 8.86 -38.47
N SER A 16 -12.68 10.08 -37.97
CA SER A 16 -11.67 10.83 -37.26
C SER A 16 -10.92 9.84 -36.39
N LEU A 17 -9.67 9.60 -36.81
CA LEU A 17 -8.55 9.09 -36.06
C LEU A 17 -8.27 10.00 -34.85
N LEU A 18 -9.27 10.26 -34.03
CA LEU A 18 -9.09 10.70 -32.67
C LEU A 18 -8.72 9.44 -31.92
N GLY A 19 -7.42 9.22 -31.81
CA GLY A 19 -6.83 8.12 -31.07
C GLY A 19 -7.51 8.01 -29.72
N CYS A 20 -8.41 7.03 -29.60
CA CYS A 20 -8.42 6.25 -28.39
C CYS A 20 -7.13 5.45 -28.49
N ASP A 21 -6.01 6.02 -28.04
CA ASP A 21 -4.87 5.19 -27.67
C ASP A 21 -5.40 4.32 -26.55
N PRO A 22 -5.67 3.03 -26.75
CA PRO A 22 -6.13 2.17 -25.68
C PRO A 22 -4.90 1.75 -24.88
N GLN A 23 -4.07 2.72 -24.50
CA GLN A 23 -3.40 2.67 -23.22
C GLN A 23 -4.43 3.08 -22.16
N GLU A 24 -5.55 2.34 -22.09
CA GLU A 24 -6.17 2.15 -20.80
C GLU A 24 -5.06 1.52 -19.95
N SER A 25 -4.56 2.33 -19.03
CA SER A 25 -3.45 2.02 -18.15
C SER A 25 -3.77 0.73 -17.40
N PHE A 26 -3.23 -0.40 -17.84
CA PHE A 26 -3.19 -1.66 -17.10
C PHE A 26 -2.32 -1.59 -15.83
N TYR A 27 -1.89 -0.38 -15.45
CA TYR A 27 -1.01 -0.19 -14.32
C TYR A 27 -1.78 -0.28 -13.01
N VAL A 28 -1.18 -0.95 -12.04
CA VAL A 28 -1.66 -1.00 -10.66
C VAL A 28 -1.12 0.21 -9.91
N ASP A 29 -2.00 1.17 -9.64
CA ASP A 29 -1.71 2.36 -8.83
C ASP A 29 -1.67 1.98 -7.34
N PHE A 30 -0.60 2.32 -6.60
CA PHE A 30 -0.54 2.03 -5.16
C PHE A 30 0.35 3.00 -4.35
N TYR A 31 0.22 2.91 -3.02
CA TYR A 31 1.10 3.52 -2.02
C TYR A 31 1.87 2.41 -1.31
N GLN A 32 3.18 2.59 -1.16
CA GLN A 32 4.04 1.59 -0.54
C GLN A 32 3.92 1.63 0.98
N ARG A 33 3.70 0.47 1.62
CA ARG A 33 3.83 0.34 3.07
C ARG A 33 5.29 0.39 3.50
N VAL A 34 5.58 1.26 4.45
CA VAL A 34 6.89 1.46 5.03
C VAL A 34 6.77 1.47 6.55
N PHE A 35 7.74 0.86 7.21
CA PHE A 35 7.93 1.01 8.63
C PHE A 35 9.18 1.86 8.85
N GLU A 36 9.06 2.82 9.74
CA GLU A 36 10.13 3.73 10.12
C GLU A 36 10.47 3.50 11.59
N ASN A 37 11.76 3.40 11.88
CA ASN A 37 12.25 3.38 13.24
C ASN A 37 12.87 4.74 13.54
N THR A 38 12.16 5.52 14.36
CA THR A 38 12.58 6.82 14.89
C THR A 38 13.17 6.71 16.30
N SER A 39 13.25 5.48 16.85
CA SER A 39 13.94 5.22 18.10
C SER A 39 15.45 5.20 17.90
N ASN A 40 16.19 5.33 19.00
CA ASN A 40 17.66 5.31 19.00
C ASN A 40 18.27 3.89 19.07
N VAL A 41 17.46 2.84 18.95
CA VAL A 41 17.90 1.44 18.99
C VAL A 41 17.42 0.67 17.76
N GLU A 42 18.10 -0.43 17.43
CA GLU A 42 17.61 -1.36 16.40
C GLU A 42 16.37 -2.10 16.93
N VAL A 43 15.36 -2.25 16.06
CA VAL A 43 14.14 -3.00 16.35
C VAL A 43 13.91 -4.09 15.31
N SER A 44 13.22 -5.15 15.71
CA SER A 44 12.63 -6.10 14.78
C SER A 44 11.12 -6.17 14.96
N ILE A 45 10.41 -6.21 13.84
CA ILE A 45 8.97 -6.41 13.79
C ILE A 45 8.71 -7.77 13.18
N VAL A 46 7.97 -8.60 13.88
CA VAL A 46 7.54 -9.91 13.39
C VAL A 46 6.05 -9.83 13.10
N TYR A 47 5.65 -10.16 11.87
CA TYR A 47 4.24 -10.35 11.52
C TYR A 47 3.92 -11.84 11.42
N HIS A 48 2.84 -12.24 12.08
CA HIS A 48 2.30 -13.60 12.05
C HIS A 48 0.95 -13.60 11.34
N SER A 49 0.91 -14.08 10.09
CA SER A 49 -0.35 -14.25 9.35
C SER A 49 -1.10 -15.51 9.77
N ILE A 50 -2.43 -15.48 9.71
CA ILE A 50 -3.27 -16.63 10.08
C ILE A 50 -3.37 -17.56 8.87
N GLY A 51 -2.78 -18.75 9.01
CA GLY A 51 -2.71 -19.75 7.94
C GLY A 51 -1.28 -20.07 7.46
N SER A 52 -0.26 -19.38 7.99
CA SER A 52 1.14 -19.78 7.83
C SER A 52 1.40 -21.08 8.64
N THR A 53 1.13 -22.23 8.02
CA THR A 53 1.45 -23.56 8.56
C THR A 53 2.96 -23.86 8.53
N ASN A 54 3.76 -23.00 7.90
CA ASN A 54 5.21 -23.08 7.81
C ASN A 54 5.83 -21.69 8.02
N GLU A 55 6.31 -21.42 9.23
CA GLU A 55 7.48 -20.57 9.59
C GLU A 55 7.88 -19.39 8.67
N LYS A 56 6.95 -18.68 8.02
CA LYS A 56 7.23 -17.36 7.47
C LYS A 56 6.74 -16.32 8.45
N SER A 57 7.38 -16.31 9.61
CA SER A 57 7.50 -15.10 10.41
C SER A 57 8.33 -14.12 9.59
N ASP A 58 7.66 -13.31 8.77
CA ASP A 58 8.35 -12.27 8.02
C ASP A 58 8.84 -11.26 9.06
N THR A 59 10.15 -11.25 9.29
CA THR A 59 10.81 -10.38 10.26
C THR A 59 11.39 -9.18 9.53
N LEU A 60 10.95 -7.99 9.89
CA LEU A 60 11.51 -6.74 9.41
C LEU A 60 12.48 -6.19 10.45
N ILE A 61 13.77 -6.16 10.11
CA ILE A 61 14.81 -5.55 10.94
C ILE A 61 15.04 -4.10 10.47
N LEU A 62 14.94 -3.16 11.42
CA LEU A 62 15.06 -1.71 11.24
C LEU A 62 16.12 -1.15 12.18
N LYS A 63 17.22 -0.65 11.63
CA LYS A 63 18.21 0.10 12.40
C LYS A 63 17.60 1.39 12.94
N ALA A 64 18.20 1.95 13.99
CA ALA A 64 17.86 3.27 14.49
C ALA A 64 17.87 4.31 13.35
N ASP A 65 16.90 5.23 13.36
CA ASP A 65 16.73 6.31 12.39
C ASP A 65 16.68 5.84 10.93
N THR A 66 16.08 4.67 10.67
CA THR A 66 15.92 4.15 9.30
C THR A 66 14.48 3.77 9.01
N LYS A 67 14.14 3.75 7.71
CA LYS A 67 12.87 3.26 7.21
C LYS A 67 13.06 2.15 6.20
N ARG A 68 12.15 1.18 6.16
CA ARG A 68 12.16 0.07 5.18
C ARG A 68 10.76 -0.31 4.74
N VAL A 69 10.67 -0.75 3.49
CA VAL A 69 9.45 -1.35 2.93
C VAL A 69 9.10 -2.63 3.68
N ALA A 70 7.83 -2.77 4.07
CA ALA A 70 7.30 -4.00 4.62
C ALA A 70 6.79 -4.92 3.51
N ASN A 71 7.24 -6.18 3.54
CA ASN A 71 6.85 -7.23 2.60
C ASN A 71 6.17 -8.40 3.33
N PHE A 72 5.43 -8.11 4.40
CA PHE A 72 4.73 -9.11 5.22
C PHE A 72 3.58 -9.85 4.48
N SER A 73 3.16 -9.35 3.31
CA SER A 73 2.08 -9.94 2.51
C SER A 73 2.40 -9.83 1.02
N SER A 74 1.97 -10.80 0.21
CA SER A 74 2.17 -10.79 -1.25
C SER A 74 1.32 -9.76 -2.02
N SER A 75 0.36 -9.12 -1.36
CA SER A 75 -0.58 -8.18 -1.99
C SER A 75 -0.16 -6.71 -1.82
N VAL A 76 -0.26 -5.94 -2.91
CA VAL A 76 -0.29 -4.47 -2.89
C VAL A 76 -1.74 -4.02 -2.72
N SER A 77 -2.06 -3.37 -1.61
CA SER A 77 -3.46 -3.34 -1.18
C SER A 77 -4.23 -2.08 -1.55
N SER A 78 -3.57 -0.95 -1.81
CA SER A 78 -4.23 0.26 -2.30
C SER A 78 -4.37 0.26 -3.82
N ASP A 79 -4.38 -0.91 -4.46
CA ASP A 79 -4.59 -1.06 -5.90
C ASP A 79 -5.82 -0.26 -6.36
N GLY A 80 -5.61 0.55 -7.40
CA GLY A 80 -6.64 1.38 -8.03
C GLY A 80 -7.08 2.59 -7.21
N VAL A 81 -6.50 2.84 -6.03
CA VAL A 81 -6.81 4.04 -5.23
C VAL A 81 -5.88 5.18 -5.60
N ARG A 82 -6.43 6.15 -6.33
CA ARG A 82 -5.72 7.39 -6.71
C ARG A 82 -5.69 8.41 -5.56
N GLU A 83 -4.82 9.41 -5.71
CA GLU A 83 -4.38 10.36 -4.67
C GLU A 83 -5.44 11.16 -3.90
N SER A 84 -6.71 11.15 -4.32
CA SER A 84 -7.76 12.01 -3.77
C SER A 84 -8.38 11.49 -2.47
N ASN A 85 -8.17 10.22 -2.10
CA ASN A 85 -8.75 9.64 -0.88
C ASN A 85 -7.69 9.01 0.03
N LEU A 86 -6.98 9.88 0.76
CA LEU A 86 -5.93 9.48 1.71
C LEU A 86 -6.40 8.50 2.78
N LYS A 87 -7.64 8.67 3.26
CA LYS A 87 -8.27 7.79 4.24
C LYS A 87 -8.36 6.36 3.70
N LEU A 88 -8.94 6.22 2.51
CA LEU A 88 -9.09 4.92 1.84
C LEU A 88 -7.74 4.27 1.50
N ILE A 89 -6.73 5.07 1.16
CA ILE A 89 -5.36 4.57 0.92
C ILE A 89 -4.82 3.88 2.17
N VAL A 90 -4.96 4.50 3.34
CA VAL A 90 -4.51 3.92 4.61
C VAL A 90 -5.35 2.71 4.97
N GLU A 91 -6.68 2.83 4.95
CA GLU A 91 -7.60 1.73 5.28
C GLU A 91 -7.24 0.48 4.48
N ARG A 92 -7.15 0.57 3.15
CA ARG A 92 -6.79 -0.59 2.32
C ARG A 92 -5.41 -1.17 2.65
N ASN A 93 -4.43 -0.34 2.99
CA ASN A 93 -3.08 -0.78 3.39
C ASN A 93 -3.03 -1.51 4.73
N VAL A 94 -3.85 -1.09 5.68
CA VAL A 94 -3.95 -1.74 6.98
C VAL A 94 -4.83 -2.99 6.90
N ASP A 95 -5.92 -2.95 6.13
CA ASP A 95 -6.87 -4.04 5.95
C ASP A 95 -6.26 -5.31 5.36
N VAL A 96 -5.14 -5.24 4.65
CA VAL A 96 -4.48 -6.46 4.15
C VAL A 96 -3.87 -7.33 5.24
N PHE A 97 -3.76 -6.84 6.46
CA PHE A 97 -3.42 -7.67 7.62
C PHE A 97 -4.63 -8.44 8.18
N TYR A 98 -5.77 -8.36 7.50
CA TYR A 98 -6.98 -9.14 7.76
C TYR A 98 -7.02 -10.36 6.83
N ASP A 99 -6.78 -11.55 7.39
CA ASP A 99 -6.75 -12.79 6.61
C ASP A 99 -8.14 -13.44 6.50
N ASN A 100 -9.01 -13.32 7.51
CA ASN A 100 -10.36 -13.91 7.54
C ASN A 100 -11.35 -13.12 8.40
N LEU A 101 -12.66 -13.41 8.23
CA LEU A 101 -13.81 -12.70 8.84
C LEU A 101 -13.75 -12.42 10.36
N ASN A 102 -12.87 -13.05 11.14
CA ASN A 102 -12.65 -12.76 12.56
C ASN A 102 -11.20 -13.05 13.04
N ASP A 103 -10.26 -13.17 12.12
CA ASP A 103 -8.91 -13.66 12.39
C ASP A 103 -7.90 -12.65 11.83
N TYR A 104 -7.24 -11.94 12.75
CA TYR A 104 -6.25 -10.90 12.47
C TYR A 104 -4.84 -11.45 12.66
N GLY A 105 -3.92 -11.02 11.81
CA GLY A 105 -2.51 -11.30 12.08
C GLY A 105 -2.04 -10.71 13.41
N LYS A 106 -0.81 -11.02 13.80
CA LYS A 106 -0.20 -10.47 15.02
C LYS A 106 1.11 -9.78 14.70
N PHE A 107 1.30 -8.57 15.21
CA PHE A 107 2.59 -7.89 15.17
C PHE A 107 3.26 -7.96 16.54
N GLU A 108 4.54 -8.31 16.54
CA GLU A 108 5.39 -8.27 17.73
C GLU A 108 6.58 -7.35 17.46
N LEU A 109 6.88 -6.47 18.41
CA LEU A 109 8.03 -5.57 18.39
C LEU A 109 9.08 -6.06 19.37
N PHE A 110 10.32 -6.21 18.90
CA PHE A 110 11.46 -6.60 19.74
C PHE A 110 12.60 -5.58 19.69
N VAL A 111 13.35 -5.52 20.78
CA VAL A 111 14.68 -4.90 20.87
C VAL A 111 15.66 -6.00 21.28
N GLY A 112 16.55 -6.39 20.37
CA GLY A 112 17.35 -7.60 20.54
C GLY A 112 16.44 -8.84 20.67
N ASN A 113 16.51 -9.52 21.81
CA ASN A 113 15.68 -10.71 22.10
C ASN A 113 14.50 -10.40 23.05
N GLU A 114 14.31 -9.15 23.44
CA GLU A 114 13.24 -8.75 24.37
C GLU A 114 12.02 -8.24 23.58
N MET A 115 10.86 -8.85 23.80
CA MET A 115 9.59 -8.37 23.25
C MET A 115 9.13 -7.14 24.02
N LYS A 116 8.91 -6.03 23.31
CA LYS A 116 8.47 -4.75 23.89
C LYS A 116 6.98 -4.52 23.77
N LYS A 117 6.40 -4.85 22.61
CA LYS A 117 4.97 -4.70 22.33
C LYS A 117 4.44 -5.86 21.51
N GLU A 118 3.17 -6.16 21.75
CA GLU A 118 2.36 -7.05 20.91
C GLU A 118 1.13 -6.25 20.50
N TRP A 119 0.82 -6.26 19.20
CA TRP A 119 -0.39 -5.69 18.65
C TRP A 119 -1.24 -6.78 18.02
N LEU A 120 -2.48 -6.82 18.46
CA LEU A 120 -3.52 -7.74 17.98
C LEU A 120 -4.82 -6.94 17.85
N GLY A 121 -5.55 -7.21 16.78
CA GLY A 121 -6.93 -6.74 16.67
C GLY A 121 -7.32 -6.33 15.26
N PRO A 122 -8.61 -5.99 15.08
CA PRO A 122 -9.09 -5.43 13.84
C PRO A 122 -8.43 -4.11 13.48
N PRO A 123 -8.18 -3.88 12.19
CA PRO A 123 -8.05 -2.54 11.63
C PRO A 123 -9.21 -1.62 12.07
N ASP A 124 -8.92 -0.51 12.74
CA ASP A 124 -9.94 0.46 13.19
C ASP A 124 -9.37 1.88 13.43
N TYR A 125 -10.23 2.85 13.70
CA TYR A 125 -9.91 4.19 14.17
C TYR A 125 -9.81 4.22 15.70
N LEU A 126 -8.61 3.96 16.22
CA LEU A 126 -8.36 3.92 17.67
C LEU A 126 -7.98 5.30 18.25
N GLY A 127 -7.82 6.32 17.40
CA GLY A 127 -7.47 7.67 17.78
C GLY A 127 -5.97 7.96 17.70
N ILE A 128 -5.64 9.25 17.51
CA ILE A 128 -4.28 9.75 17.22
C ILE A 128 -3.23 9.50 18.34
N GLY A 129 -3.67 9.15 19.55
CA GLY A 129 -2.78 8.90 20.69
C GLY A 129 -2.37 7.43 20.85
N ILE A 130 -2.90 6.53 20.03
CA ILE A 130 -2.64 5.09 20.12
C ILE A 130 -1.79 4.69 18.92
N ASN A 131 -0.50 4.42 19.14
CA ASN A 131 0.37 3.89 18.08
C ASN A 131 0.20 2.38 17.93
N ASN A 132 -0.48 1.94 16.87
CA ASN A 132 -0.78 0.55 16.60
C ASN A 132 -0.85 0.32 15.08
N PRO A 133 -0.19 -0.71 14.51
CA PRO A 133 -0.23 -0.98 13.07
C PRO A 133 -1.66 -1.25 12.56
N TYR A 134 -2.59 -1.68 13.41
CA TYR A 134 -4.02 -1.81 13.11
C TYR A 134 -4.83 -0.53 13.31
N ASN A 135 -4.25 0.54 13.85
CA ASN A 135 -4.94 1.82 13.95
C ASN A 135 -4.71 2.64 12.69
N TYR A 136 -5.76 2.96 11.94
CA TYR A 136 -5.64 3.81 10.75
C TYR A 136 -5.02 5.18 11.08
N ASP A 137 -5.25 5.71 12.29
CA ASP A 137 -4.70 6.99 12.73
C ASP A 137 -3.19 6.96 13.03
N SER A 138 -2.57 5.77 13.08
CA SER A 138 -1.12 5.63 13.32
C SER A 138 -0.25 5.80 12.08
N TRP A 139 -0.86 5.87 10.89
CA TRP A 139 -0.13 5.90 9.64
C TRP A 139 -0.08 7.32 9.07
N SER A 140 1.12 7.76 8.71
CA SER A 140 1.31 8.99 7.93
C SER A 140 1.40 8.68 6.44
N ILE A 141 1.09 9.66 5.59
CA ILE A 141 1.19 9.53 4.13
C ILE A 141 2.21 10.53 3.60
N VAL A 142 3.14 10.02 2.80
CA VAL A 142 4.08 10.84 2.03
C VAL A 142 3.79 10.62 0.56
N LYS A 143 3.37 11.69 -0.13
CA LYS A 143 3.19 11.67 -1.58
C LYS A 143 4.52 11.97 -2.26
N TYR A 144 4.77 11.34 -3.40
CA TYR A 144 5.90 11.71 -4.24
C TYR A 144 5.54 12.88 -5.15
N ASP A 145 6.53 13.73 -5.45
CA ASP A 145 6.35 14.83 -6.40
C ASP A 145 5.98 14.32 -7.80
N GLN A 146 6.47 13.12 -8.14
CA GLN A 146 6.11 12.40 -9.36
C GLN A 146 5.95 10.90 -9.04
N PRO A 147 4.91 10.23 -9.56
CA PRO A 147 4.76 8.79 -9.39
C PRO A 147 5.94 8.03 -9.99
N ILE A 148 6.36 6.96 -9.31
CA ILE A 148 7.47 6.10 -9.73
C ILE A 148 6.88 4.86 -10.41
N ARG A 149 7.31 4.59 -11.64
CA ARG A 149 6.93 3.37 -12.36
C ARG A 149 7.89 2.23 -12.03
N ASP A 150 7.34 1.07 -11.73
CA ASP A 150 8.07 -0.18 -11.49
C ASP A 150 7.33 -1.34 -12.18
N GLY A 151 7.76 -1.68 -13.40
CA GLY A 151 7.06 -2.64 -14.25
C GLY A 151 5.62 -2.22 -14.55
N ASP A 152 4.67 -3.04 -14.10
CA ASP A 152 3.22 -2.85 -14.23
C ASP A 152 2.61 -2.07 -13.04
N TYR A 153 3.45 -1.60 -12.10
CA TYR A 153 3.00 -0.84 -10.95
C TYR A 153 3.38 0.64 -11.06
N ILE A 154 2.49 1.50 -10.58
CA ILE A 154 2.74 2.93 -10.40
C ILE A 154 2.63 3.26 -8.91
N LYS A 155 3.73 3.69 -8.33
CA LYS A 155 3.84 4.06 -6.92
C LYS A 155 3.70 5.56 -6.74
N HIS A 156 2.64 5.98 -6.05
CA HIS A 156 2.30 7.39 -5.84
C HIS A 156 2.88 7.98 -4.54
N GLY A 157 3.35 7.12 -3.65
CA GLY A 157 3.89 7.54 -2.37
C GLY A 157 4.10 6.38 -1.40
N GLU A 158 4.21 6.72 -0.12
CA GLU A 158 4.37 5.81 1.00
C GLU A 158 3.25 6.05 2.02
N ILE A 159 2.81 4.97 2.68
CA ILE A 159 2.22 5.07 4.00
C ILE A 159 3.25 4.58 5.02
N ILE A 160 3.38 5.30 6.14
CA ILE A 160 4.48 5.10 7.08
C ILE A 160 3.92 4.88 8.48
N PHE A 161 4.25 3.73 9.07
CA PHE A 161 4.08 3.48 10.50
C PHE A 161 5.41 3.69 11.19
N SER A 162 5.45 4.62 12.15
CA SER A 162 6.69 4.99 12.83
C SER A 162 6.73 4.38 14.23
N ILE A 163 7.88 3.80 14.58
CA ILE A 163 8.19 3.26 15.91
C ILE A 163 9.09 4.28 16.61
N SER A 164 8.70 4.68 17.81
CA SER A 164 9.36 5.70 18.62
C SER A 164 10.06 5.11 19.86
N ASN A 165 10.76 5.95 20.62
CA ASN A 165 11.32 5.56 21.93
C ASN A 165 10.24 5.10 22.91
N ASP A 166 9.07 5.75 22.92
CA ASP A 166 7.92 5.36 23.74
C ASP A 166 7.43 3.95 23.38
N ASP A 167 7.59 3.53 22.12
CA ASP A 167 7.20 2.20 21.67
C ASP A 167 8.14 1.10 22.15
N VAL A 168 9.43 1.42 22.29
CA VAL A 168 10.47 0.50 22.77
C VAL A 168 10.72 0.58 24.27
N GLY A 169 10.05 1.52 24.97
CA GLY A 169 10.14 1.72 26.41
C GLY A 169 11.40 2.46 26.87
N LEU A 170 11.83 3.47 26.11
CA LEU A 170 13.00 4.32 26.38
C LEU A 170 12.63 5.78 26.66
#